data_AF-A0A6C0CTT4-F1
#
_entry.id   AF-A0A6C0CTT4-F1
#
_cell.length_a   1.000
_cell.length_b   1.000
_cell.length_c   1.000
_cell.angle_alpha   90.00
_cell.angle_beta   90.00
_cell.angle_gamma   90.00
#
_symmetry.space_group_name_H-M   'P 1'
#
loop_
_entity.id
_entity.type
_entity.pdbx_description
1 polymer ?
#
loop_
_entity_poly.entity_id
_entity_poly.type
_entity_poly.pdbx_seq_one_letter_code
_entity_poly.pdbx_strand_id
1 'polypeptide(L)' 'MESNQCFICQKKLKLIEITTHKCKCGHVFCKKHKEYNDHQCSYNYFQMNSNMLQKELIPIITNKVNYL' A
#
# COMPACT_ATOMS: atom_id res chain seq x y z
N MET A 1 8.12 3.90 -18.35
CA MET A 1 9.54 3.52 -18.20
C MET A 1 9.61 2.47 -17.11
N GLU A 2 9.58 1.20 -17.48
CA GLU A 2 9.71 0.10 -16.52
C GLU A 2 11.19 -0.09 -16.21
N SER A 3 11.59 0.26 -14.99
CA SER A 3 12.96 0.03 -14.53
C SER A 3 13.13 -1.46 -14.26
N ASN A 4 13.91 -2.15 -15.09
CA ASN A 4 14.28 -3.56 -14.93
C ASN A 4 15.23 -3.81 -13.75
N GLN A 5 15.24 -2.93 -12.76
CA GLN A 5 16.19 -2.87 -11.66
C GLN A 5 15.45 -2.55 -10.37
N CYS A 6 15.98 -3.08 -9.27
CA CYS A 6 15.48 -2.75 -7.94
C CYS A 6 15.72 -1.26 -7.64
N PHE A 7 14.71 -0.57 -7.11
CA PHE A 7 14.82 0.86 -6.79
C PHE A 7 15.88 1.17 -5.71
N ILE A 8 16.17 0.24 -4.80
CA ILE A 8 17.16 0.45 -3.72
C ILE A 8 18.57 0.07 -4.15
N CYS A 9 18.76 -1.16 -4.61
CA CYS A 9 20.10 -1.69 -4.88
C CYS A 9 20.48 -1.72 -6.36
N GLN A 10 19.60 -1.26 -7.25
CA GLN A 10 19.80 -1.22 -8.70
C GLN A 10 20.13 -2.57 -9.35
N LYS A 11 19.96 -3.67 -8.61
CA LYS A 11 20.14 -5.02 -9.12
C LYS A 11 19.15 -5.28 -10.25
N LYS A 12 19.62 -5.80 -11.39
CA LYS A 12 18.76 -6.25 -12.50
C LYS A 12 17.79 -7.33 -12.00
N LEU A 13 16.52 -7.10 -12.25
CA LEU A 13 15.42 -7.98 -11.87
C LEU A 13 15.05 -8.88 -13.04
N LYS A 14 14.64 -10.11 -12.75
CA LYS A 14 14.08 -11.00 -13.76
C LYS A 14 12.65 -10.55 -14.10
N LEU A 15 12.16 -10.92 -15.28
CA LEU A 15 10.77 -10.67 -15.72
C LEU A 15 9.73 -11.03 -14.65
N ILE A 16 9.90 -12.18 -14.00
CA ILE A 16 9.02 -12.65 -12.91
C ILE A 16 9.09 -11.72 -11.69
N GLU A 17 10.27 -11.24 -11.32
CA GLU A 17 10.42 -10.32 -10.18
C GLU A 17 9.79 -8.96 -10.50
N ILE A 18 9.81 -8.52 -11.76
CA ILE A 18 9.21 -7.25 -12.18
C ILE A 18 7.68 -7.30 -12.05
N THR A 19 7.07 -8.40 -12.47
CA THR A 19 5.61 -8.56 -12.41
C THR A 19 5.12 -8.85 -10.98
N THR A 20 5.86 -9.65 -10.21
CA THR A 20 5.42 -10.13 -8.88
C THR A 20 5.89 -9.28 -7.71
N HIS A 21 7.01 -8.55 -7.84
CA HIS A 21 7.57 -7.71 -6.77
C HIS A 21 7.30 -6.22 -6.98
N LYS A 22 6.22 -5.91 -7.71
CA LYS A 22 5.71 -4.54 -7.79
C LYS A 22 5.02 -4.19 -6.48
N CYS A 23 5.55 -3.19 -5.77
CA CYS A 23 4.94 -2.70 -4.54
C CYS A 23 3.84 -1.67 -4.85
N LYS A 24 2.88 -1.52 -3.93
CA LYS A 24 1.80 -0.52 -4.05
C LYS A 24 2.33 0.93 -4.04
N CYS A 25 3.54 1.17 -3.54
CA CYS A 25 4.20 2.47 -3.63
C CYS A 25 4.64 2.84 -5.06
N GLY A 26 4.51 1.94 -6.05
CA GLY A 26 4.79 2.22 -7.46
C GLY A 26 6.18 1.80 -7.94
N HIS A 27 7.03 1.31 -7.05
CA HIS A 27 8.37 0.82 -7.37
C HIS A 27 8.46 -0.72 -7.39
N VAL A 28 9.51 -1.22 -8.05
CA VAL A 28 9.81 -2.65 -8.16
C VAL A 28 11.08 -2.98 -7.38
N PHE A 29 11.06 -4.09 -6.66
CA PHE A 29 12.14 -4.49 -5.76
C PHE A 29 12.62 -5.92 -6.00
N CYS A 30 13.85 -6.22 -5.57
CA CYS A 30 14.32 -7.60 -5.52
C CYS A 30 13.72 -8.32 -4.31
N LYS A 31 13.85 -9.66 -4.27
CA LYS A 31 13.33 -10.47 -3.14
C LYS A 31 13.77 -9.98 -1.76
N LYS A 32 14.97 -9.37 -1.64
CA LYS A 32 15.51 -8.86 -0.37
C LYS A 32 15.01 -7.47 0.02
N HIS A 33 14.49 -6.69 -0.93
CA HIS A 33 14.09 -5.29 -0.69
C HIS A 33 12.58 -5.08 -0.88
N LYS A 34 11.83 -6.18 -1.08
CA LYS A 34 10.37 -6.16 -1.22
C LYS A 34 9.69 -5.89 0.13
N GLU A 35 10.30 -6.30 1.23
CA GLU A 35 9.72 -6.15 2.56
C GLU A 35 9.61 -4.67 2.92
N TYR A 36 8.54 -4.31 3.63
CA TYR A 36 8.20 -2.92 3.96
C TYR A 36 9.34 -2.17 4.67
N ASN A 37 10.06 -2.86 5.57
CA ASN A 37 11.17 -2.29 6.33
C ASN A 37 12.33 -1.86 5.43
N ASP A 38 12.65 -2.65 4.41
CA ASP A 38 13.86 -2.47 3.60
C ASP A 38 13.74 -1.28 2.64
N HIS A 39 12.52 -0.92 2.25
CA HIS A 39 12.26 0.17 1.32
C HIS A 39 11.48 1.35 1.87
N GLN A 40 11.32 1.39 3.21
CA GLN A 40 10.61 2.45 3.91
C GLN A 40 9.33 2.82 3.17
N CYS A 41 8.47 1.82 2.93
CA CYS A 41 7.31 1.97 2.05
C CYS A 41 6.49 3.20 2.45
N SER A 42 6.39 4.17 1.55
CA SER A 42 5.59 5.38 1.74
C SER A 42 4.08 5.13 1.59
N TYR A 43 3.69 3.90 1.27
CA TYR A 43 2.29 3.55 1.08
C TYR A 43 1.59 3.32 2.41
N ASN A 44 0.64 4.19 2.75
CA ASN A 44 -0.13 4.08 3.98
C ASN A 44 -1.30 3.09 3.81
N TYR A 45 -1.03 1.81 4.09
CA TYR A 45 -2.04 0.75 4.05
C TYR A 45 -3.20 1.00 5.02
N PHE A 46 -2.94 1.64 6.16
CA PHE A 46 -3.97 1.94 7.16
C PHE A 46 -5.00 2.93 6.62
N GLN A 47 -4.55 4.01 5.98
CA GLN A 47 -5.46 5.01 5.43
C GLN A 47 -6.31 4.45 4.28
N MET A 48 -5.74 3.58 3.43
CA MET A 48 -6.51 2.88 2.40
C MET A 48 -7.64 2.04 3.02
N ASN A 49 -7.32 1.23 4.03
CA ASN A 49 -8.29 0.36 4.69
C ASN A 49 -9.37 1.17 5.41
N SER A 50 -8.98 2.23 6.13
CA SER A 50 -9.92 3.14 6.80
C SER A 50 -10.88 3.80 5.80
N ASN A 51 -10.37 4.26 4.65
CA ASN A 51 -11.22 4.84 3.60
C ASN A 51 -12.16 3.81 2.97
N MET A 52 -11.73 2.55 2.82
CA MET A 52 -12.63 1.47 2.35
C MET A 52 -13.71 1.18 3.38
N LEU A 53 -13.34 1.02 4.66
CA LEU A 53 -14.29 0.77 5.74
C LEU A 53 -15.30 1.92 5.87
N GLN A 54 -14.86 3.18 5.79
CA GLN A 54 -15.77 4.32 5.82
C GLN A 54 -16.76 4.35 4.65
N LYS A 55 -16.38 3.82 3.47
CA LYS A 55 -17.29 3.72 2.33
C LYS A 55 -18.33 2.61 2.51
N GLU A 56 -17.96 1.51 3.17
CA GLU A 56 -18.86 0.37 3.37
C GLU A 56 -19.79 0.54 4.57
N LEU A 57 -19.36 1.28 5.60
CA LEU A 57 -20.15 1.50 6.80
C LEU A 57 -21.27 2.52 6.56
N ILE A 58 -22.49 2.13 6.91
CA ILE A 58 -23.64 3.04 6.98
C ILE A 58 -23.55 3.78 8.32
N PRO A 59 -23.44 5.11 8.34
CA PRO A 59 -23.33 5.85 9.60
C PRO A 59 -24.63 5.74 10.40
N ILE A 60 -24.53 5.20 11.61
CA ILE A 60 -25.66 5.12 12.55
C ILE A 60 -25.74 6.45 13.29
N ILE A 61 -26.56 7.37 12.79
CA ILE A 61 -26.78 8.67 13.41
C ILE A 61 -27.92 8.50 14.42
N THR A 62 -27.60 8.63 15.71
CA THR A 62 -28.62 8.66 16.78
C THR A 62 -28.71 10.08 17.33
N ASN A 63 -29.89 10.69 17.21
CA ASN A 63 -30.18 11.94 17.88
C ASN A 63 -30.62 11.62 19.31
N LYS A 64 -29.85 12.09 20.30
CA LYS A 64 -30.28 12.04 21.70
C LYS A 64 -31.52 12.93 21.84
N VAL A 65 -32.68 12.32 22.10
CA VAL A 65 -33.90 13.06 22.40
C VAL A 65 -33.78 13.57 23.82
N ASN A 66 -33.57 14.87 23.99
CA ASN A 66 -33.57 15.52 25.29
C ASN A 66 -35.03 15.73 25.72
N TYR A 67 -35.50 14.96 26.69
CA TYR A 67 -36.80 15.18 27.33
C TYR A 67 -36.64 16.33 28.33
N LEU A 68 -37.24 17.49 27.99
CA LEU A 68 -37.55 18.56 28.94
C LEU A 68 -38.93 18.29 29.56
#